data_AF-A0AAD2SR25-F1
#
_entry.id   AF-A0AAD2SR25-F1
#
_cell.length_a   1.000
_cell.length_b   1.000
_cell.length_c   1.000
_cell.angle_alpha   90.00
_cell.angle_beta   90.00
_cell.angle_gamma   90.00
#
_symmetry.space_group_name_H-M   'P 1'
#
loop_
_entity.id
_entity.type
_entity.pdbx_description
1 polymer ?
#
loop_
_entity_poly.entity_id
_entity_poly.type
_entity_poly.pdbx_seq_one_letter_code
_entity_poly.pdbx_strand_id
1 'polypeptide(L)'
;MRRKSAALLLALMMMQPAWALTLDQARQSGLVGETLSGYLAARAGDSETQALVQRINAGRHQQYQRLAEQNNLSTADIASIAGQKLVSRAAVGEYVRGINGQWLRKEAPGTP
;
A
#
# COMPACT_ATOMS: atom_id res chain seq x y z
N MET A 1 1.29 48.93 9.72
CA MET A 1 0.44 47.81 9.25
C MET A 1 0.92 47.16 7.96
N ARG A 2 1.39 47.90 6.94
CA ARG A 2 1.77 47.36 5.60
C ARG A 2 2.86 46.26 5.58
N ARG A 3 3.89 46.35 6.44
CA ARG A 3 4.98 45.33 6.51
C ARG A 3 4.52 44.00 7.12
N LYS A 4 3.57 44.02 8.07
CA LYS A 4 3.02 42.81 8.70
C LYS A 4 2.09 42.05 7.74
N SER A 5 1.34 42.78 6.91
CA SER A 5 0.49 42.21 5.86
C SER A 5 1.31 41.51 4.76
N ALA A 6 2.46 42.07 4.38
CA ALA A 6 3.35 41.45 3.40
C ALA A 6 3.99 40.15 3.93
N ALA A 7 4.37 40.11 5.21
CA ALA A 7 4.92 38.90 5.83
C ALA A 7 3.87 37.77 5.95
N LEU A 8 2.60 38.12 6.21
CA LEU A 8 1.50 37.16 6.28
C LEU A 8 1.17 36.55 4.90
N LEU A 9 1.20 37.36 3.84
CA LEU A 9 1.01 36.91 2.46
C LEU A 9 2.14 35.97 2.00
N LEU A 10 3.39 36.26 2.40
CA LEU A 10 4.53 35.40 2.07
C LEU A 10 4.49 34.05 2.79
N ALA A 11 4.06 34.02 4.05
CA ALA A 11 3.87 32.78 4.81
C ALA A 11 2.77 31.89 4.21
N LEU A 12 1.70 32.49 3.68
CA LEU A 12 0.60 31.76 3.04
C LEU A 12 1.03 31.12 1.70
N MET A 13 2.03 31.68 1.01
CA MET A 13 2.59 31.10 -0.21
C MET A 13 3.54 29.92 0.06
N MET A 14 3.99 29.73 1.31
CA MET A 14 4.86 28.61 1.70
C MET A 14 4.10 27.35 2.15
N MET A 15 2.77 27.42 2.26
CA MET A 15 1.93 26.23 2.50
C MET A 15 1.85 25.39 1.24
N GLN A 16 2.78 24.44 1.09
CA GLN A 16 2.70 23.43 0.05
C GLN A 16 1.60 22.41 0.41
N PRO A 17 0.76 21.98 -0.54
CA PRO A 17 -0.19 20.90 -0.30
C PRO A 17 0.60 19.61 0.01
N ALA A 18 0.34 19.00 1.16
CA ALA A 18 0.87 17.68 1.47
C ALA A 18 0.02 16.62 0.76
N TRP A 19 0.62 15.90 -0.19
CA TRP A 19 -0.05 14.81 -0.88
C TRP A 19 0.12 13.54 -0.04
N ALA A 20 -0.97 12.84 0.25
CA ALA A 20 -0.89 11.58 0.98
C ALA A 20 -0.21 10.52 0.11
N LEU A 21 0.72 9.75 0.70
CA LEU A 21 1.31 8.59 0.05
C LEU A 21 0.22 7.64 -0.49
N THR A 22 0.28 7.36 -1.79
CA THR A 22 -0.63 6.43 -2.48
C THR A 22 -0.08 5.00 -2.46
N LEU A 23 -0.96 4.01 -2.66
CA LEU A 23 -0.56 2.61 -2.75
C LEU A 23 0.44 2.37 -3.90
N ASP A 24 0.21 2.97 -5.06
CA ASP A 24 1.08 2.79 -6.22
C ASP A 24 2.47 3.37 -5.99
N GLN A 25 2.55 4.59 -5.45
CA GLN A 25 3.83 5.19 -5.06
C GLN A 25 4.58 4.33 -4.04
N ALA A 26 3.88 3.83 -3.02
CA ALA A 26 4.49 2.98 -2.00
C ALA A 26 5.00 1.65 -2.56
N ARG A 27 4.27 1.01 -3.50
CA ARG A 27 4.72 -0.23 -4.15
C ARG A 27 5.93 0.00 -5.05
N GLN A 28 5.89 1.05 -5.88
CA GLN A 28 6.95 1.40 -6.81
C GLN A 28 8.25 1.80 -6.10
N SER A 29 8.14 2.52 -4.99
CA SER A 29 9.28 2.87 -4.13
C SER A 29 9.74 1.72 -3.23
N GLY A 30 9.01 0.61 -3.21
CA GLY A 30 9.32 -0.55 -2.38
C GLY A 30 9.08 -0.33 -0.89
N LEU A 31 8.33 0.69 -0.48
CA LEU A 31 7.96 0.92 0.92
C LEU A 31 7.02 -0.18 1.45
N VAL A 32 6.25 -0.81 0.55
CA VAL A 32 5.30 -1.87 0.85
C VAL A 32 5.40 -3.00 -0.17
N GLY A 33 4.79 -4.14 0.13
CA GLY A 33 4.61 -5.21 -0.83
C GLY A 33 3.38 -6.07 -0.55
N GLU A 34 2.91 -6.75 -1.59
CA GLU A 34 1.74 -7.63 -1.53
C GLU A 34 2.11 -8.97 -0.85
N THR A 35 1.16 -9.57 -0.14
CA THR A 35 1.37 -10.87 0.50
C THR A 35 0.37 -11.90 0.01
N LEU A 36 0.72 -13.18 0.13
CA LEU A 36 -0.21 -14.28 -0.17
C LEU A 36 -1.40 -14.34 0.79
N SER A 37 -1.39 -13.58 1.90
CA SER A 37 -2.55 -13.43 2.78
C SER A 37 -3.62 -12.48 2.25
N GLY A 38 -3.38 -11.81 1.12
CA GLY A 38 -4.30 -10.80 0.56
C GLY A 38 -4.08 -9.39 1.10
N TYR A 39 -3.25 -9.24 2.13
CA TYR A 39 -2.96 -7.95 2.75
C TYR A 39 -1.62 -7.37 2.31
N LEU A 40 -1.50 -6.07 2.46
CA LEU A 40 -0.27 -5.31 2.25
C LEU A 40 0.61 -5.43 3.49
N ALA A 41 1.93 -5.55 3.30
CA ALA A 41 2.90 -5.49 4.38
C ALA A 41 3.89 -4.35 4.14
N ALA A 42 4.22 -3.62 5.22
CA ALA A 42 5.25 -2.60 5.19
C ALA A 42 6.65 -3.23 5.12
N ARG A 43 7.53 -2.61 4.33
CA ARG A 43 8.97 -2.84 4.32
C ARG A 43 9.73 -1.72 5.04
N ALA A 44 9.17 -0.51 5.05
CA ALA A 44 9.66 0.62 5.81
C ALA A 44 8.88 0.79 7.13
N GLY A 45 9.57 1.24 8.17
CA GLY A 45 9.01 1.44 9.51
C GLY A 45 8.46 2.84 9.76
N ASP A 46 8.40 3.71 8.74
CA ASP A 46 7.95 5.09 8.91
C ASP A 46 6.42 5.18 9.10
N SER A 47 5.97 6.22 9.80
CA SER A 47 4.57 6.38 10.18
C SER A 47 3.63 6.52 8.99
N GLU A 48 4.08 7.13 7.89
CA GLU A 48 3.25 7.35 6.71
C GLU A 48 2.98 6.03 5.99
N THR A 49 4.01 5.21 5.79
CA THR A 49 3.88 3.85 5.23
C THR A 49 2.97 2.98 6.10
N GLN A 50 3.13 3.02 7.44
CA GLN A 50 2.29 2.25 8.36
C GLN A 50 0.82 2.69 8.29
N ALA A 51 0.55 4.00 8.27
CA ALA A 51 -0.79 4.54 8.13
C ALA A 51 -1.44 4.14 6.80
N LEU A 52 -0.67 4.13 5.70
CA LEU A 52 -1.14 3.63 4.41
C LEU A 52 -1.51 2.13 4.49
N VAL A 53 -0.64 1.30 5.05
CA VAL A 53 -0.88 -0.15 5.19
C VAL A 53 -2.15 -0.42 5.99
N GLN A 54 -2.33 0.24 7.13
CA GLN A 54 -3.52 0.09 7.97
C GLN A 54 -4.80 0.45 7.21
N ARG A 55 -4.81 1.61 6.54
CA ARG A 55 -5.97 2.09 5.76
C ARG A 55 -6.34 1.14 4.63
N ILE A 56 -5.35 0.67 3.85
CA ILE A 56 -5.60 -0.26 2.73
C ILE A 56 -6.08 -1.60 3.25
N ASN A 57 -5.44 -2.14 4.30
CA ASN A 57 -5.81 -3.44 4.84
C ASN A 57 -7.20 -3.44 5.50
N ALA A 58 -7.60 -2.34 6.14
CA ALA A 58 -8.96 -2.19 6.67
C ALA A 58 -10.01 -2.25 5.54
N GLY A 59 -9.79 -1.53 4.44
CA GLY A 59 -10.68 -1.57 3.27
C GLY A 59 -10.75 -2.95 2.62
N ARG A 60 -9.60 -3.63 2.48
CA ARG A 60 -9.52 -5.01 1.98
C ARG A 60 -10.26 -5.98 2.88
N HIS A 61 -10.05 -5.90 4.19
CA HIS A 61 -10.72 -6.76 5.17
C HIS A 61 -12.24 -6.64 5.06
N GLN A 62 -12.77 -5.41 5.04
CA GLN A 62 -14.21 -5.18 4.89
C GLN A 62 -14.75 -5.78 3.58
N GLN A 63 -14.02 -5.63 2.47
CA GLN A 63 -14.43 -6.22 1.19
C GLN A 63 -14.37 -7.75 1.22
N TYR A 64 -13.32 -8.33 1.81
CA TYR A 64 -13.17 -9.77 1.92
C TYR A 64 -14.25 -10.38 2.81
N GLN A 65 -14.64 -9.72 3.89
CA GLN A 65 -15.77 -10.14 4.73
C GLN A 65 -17.08 -10.20 3.94
N ARG A 66 -17.41 -9.13 3.19
CA ARG A 66 -18.61 -9.12 2.34
C ARG A 66 -18.62 -10.26 1.32
N LEU A 67 -17.49 -10.50 0.65
CA LEU A 67 -17.37 -11.57 -0.33
C LEU A 67 -17.44 -12.96 0.33
N ALA A 68 -16.85 -13.11 1.51
CA ALA A 68 -16.89 -14.34 2.28
C ALA A 68 -18.33 -14.75 2.61
N GLU A 69 -19.13 -13.80 3.12
CA GLU A 69 -20.55 -13.99 3.39
C GLU A 69 -21.34 -14.38 2.14
N GLN A 70 -21.11 -13.68 1.02
CA GLN A 70 -21.80 -13.94 -0.25
C GLN A 70 -21.47 -15.31 -0.86
N ASN A 71 -20.27 -15.82 -0.63
CA ASN A 71 -19.77 -17.05 -1.25
C ASN A 71 -19.72 -18.23 -0.27
N ASN A 72 -20.20 -18.06 0.96
CA ASN A 72 -20.13 -19.06 2.04
C ASN A 72 -18.69 -19.59 2.24
N LEU A 73 -17.72 -18.68 2.24
CA LEU A 73 -16.30 -18.95 2.47
C LEU A 73 -15.81 -18.21 3.71
N SER A 74 -14.62 -18.54 4.21
CA SER A 74 -14.00 -17.71 5.23
C SER A 74 -13.40 -16.43 4.61
N THR A 75 -13.27 -15.36 5.42
CA THR A 75 -12.54 -14.15 5.00
C THR A 75 -11.10 -14.47 4.61
N ALA A 76 -10.46 -15.44 5.28
CA ALA A 76 -9.10 -15.87 4.98
C ALA A 76 -8.99 -16.56 3.60
N ASP A 77 -9.97 -17.35 3.20
CA ASP A 77 -9.98 -18.01 1.87
C ASP A 77 -10.09 -16.97 0.76
N ILE A 78 -11.01 -16.02 0.90
CA ILE A 78 -11.15 -14.90 -0.05
C ILE A 78 -9.86 -14.07 -0.11
N ALA A 79 -9.28 -13.76 1.05
CA ALA A 79 -8.05 -12.98 1.12
C ALA A 79 -6.87 -13.72 0.48
N SER A 80 -6.76 -15.04 0.67
CA SER A 80 -5.75 -15.88 0.02
C SER A 80 -5.89 -15.89 -1.51
N ILE A 81 -7.12 -16.06 -2.01
CA ILE A 81 -7.41 -15.97 -3.46
C ILE A 81 -7.02 -14.59 -4.02
N ALA A 82 -7.35 -13.53 -3.29
CA ALA A 82 -6.98 -12.17 -3.67
C ALA A 82 -5.45 -11.99 -3.62
N GLY A 83 -4.78 -12.50 -2.60
CA GLY A 83 -3.33 -12.47 -2.43
C GLY A 83 -2.59 -13.14 -3.58
N GLN A 84 -3.03 -14.33 -3.99
CA GLN A 84 -2.48 -15.03 -5.15
C GLN A 84 -2.60 -14.18 -6.44
N LYS A 85 -3.74 -13.50 -6.64
CA LYS A 85 -3.95 -12.61 -7.78
C LYS A 85 -3.10 -11.35 -7.70
N LEU A 86 -2.97 -10.74 -6.52
CA LEU A 86 -2.18 -9.53 -6.30
C LEU A 86 -0.68 -9.80 -6.49
N VAL A 87 -0.16 -10.87 -5.90
CA VAL A 87 1.24 -11.29 -6.04
C VAL A 87 1.58 -11.66 -7.49
N SER A 88 0.67 -12.33 -8.21
CA SER A 88 0.90 -12.67 -9.62
C SER A 88 0.89 -11.45 -10.54
N ARG A 89 0.06 -10.44 -10.23
CA ARG A 89 -0.07 -9.18 -10.99
C ARG A 89 0.89 -8.07 -10.56
N ALA A 90 1.63 -8.25 -9.46
CA ALA A 90 2.62 -7.29 -9.02
C ALA A 90 3.61 -6.99 -10.16
N ALA A 91 3.83 -5.70 -10.41
CA ALA A 91 4.63 -5.24 -11.54
C ALA A 91 6.12 -5.57 -11.33
N VAL A 92 6.87 -5.62 -12.42
CA VAL A 92 8.34 -5.74 -12.34
C VAL A 92 8.89 -4.59 -11.49
N GLY A 93 9.76 -4.92 -10.55
CA GLY A 93 10.36 -3.99 -9.60
C GLY A 93 9.61 -3.87 -8.27
N GLU A 94 8.34 -4.28 -8.19
CA GLU A 94 7.56 -4.30 -6.95
C GLU A 94 7.92 -5.47 -6.05
N TYR A 95 7.61 -5.36 -4.76
CA TYR A 95 7.90 -6.39 -3.77
C TYR A 95 6.66 -7.22 -3.43
N VAL A 96 6.89 -8.51 -3.21
CA VAL A 96 5.92 -9.48 -2.69
C VAL A 96 6.55 -10.28 -1.56
N ARG A 97 5.74 -10.72 -0.57
CA ARG A 97 6.22 -11.58 0.51
C ARG A 97 5.79 -13.03 0.28
N GLY A 98 6.77 -13.92 0.18
CA GLY A 98 6.56 -15.36 0.05
C GLY A 98 6.00 -16.00 1.32
N ILE A 99 5.56 -17.26 1.21
CA ILE A 99 5.05 -18.05 2.35
C ILE A 99 6.08 -18.23 3.47
N ASN A 100 7.37 -18.23 3.11
CA ASN A 100 8.50 -18.32 4.03
C ASN A 100 8.80 -16.98 4.73
N GLY A 101 7.97 -15.95 4.53
CA GLY A 101 8.15 -14.61 5.09
C GLY A 101 9.22 -13.77 4.38
N GLN A 102 9.89 -14.32 3.37
CA GLN A 102 10.95 -13.61 2.65
C GLN A 102 10.37 -12.65 1.61
N TRP A 103 11.06 -11.52 1.44
CA TRP A 103 10.73 -10.55 0.41
C TRP A 103 11.33 -10.96 -0.93
N LEU A 104 10.52 -10.90 -1.97
CA LEU A 104 10.91 -11.13 -3.35
C LEU A 104 10.60 -9.87 -4.14
N ARG A 105 11.57 -9.37 -4.90
CA ARG A 105 11.33 -8.32 -5.88
C ARG A 105 10.91 -9.01 -7.18
N LYS A 106 9.78 -8.62 -7.76
CA LYS A 106 9.32 -9.18 -9.02
C LYS A 106 10.27 -8.77 -10.12
N GLU A 107 10.80 -9.74 -10.83
CA GLU A 107 11.69 -9.51 -11.95
C GLU A 107 10.97 -9.69 -13.29
N ALA A 108 11.60 -9.23 -14.37
CA ALA A 108 11.09 -9.46 -15.71
C ALA A 108 11.19 -10.95 -16.07
N PRO A 109 10.29 -11.50 -16.90
CA PRO A 109 10.43 -12.87 -17.39
C PRO A 109 11.78 -13.06 -18.08
N GLY A 110 12.59 -14.01 -17.61
CA GLY A 110 13.87 -14.37 -18.23
C GLY A 110 15.12 -13.67 -17.67
N THR A 111 15.04 -12.96 -16.54
CA THR A 111 16.24 -12.58 -15.78
C THR A 111 16.68 -13.73 -14.85
N PRO A 112 17.98 -14.09 -14.83
CA PRO A 112 18.53 -15.18 -14.02
C PRO A 112 18.68 -14.84 -12.54
#